data_AF-A0A497P5R0-F1
#
_entry.id   AF-A0A497P5R0-F1
#
_cell.length_a   1.000
_cell.length_b   1.000
_cell.length_c   1.000
_cell.angle_alpha   90.00
_cell.angle_beta   90.00
_cell.angle_gamma   90.00
#
_symmetry.space_group_name_H-M   'P 1'
#
loop_
_entity.id
_entity.type
_entity.pdbx_description
1 polymer ?
#
loop_
_entity_poly.entity_id
_entity_poly.type
_entity_poly.pdbx_seq_one_letter_code
_entity_poly.pdbx_strand_id
1 'polypeptide(L)'
;MKRGNPYPHRYKHGKIEEATDLQTFSQLMNKIKKSWGSFDVLFIKSLLALFYWTGLRKSEVVGAISHRYWTKKHGWKWTQPVKGIMKEDIWIKGRFFYVKAIARKHGKREAPLIIPLDLPYVDLIVEQWRRTPEKEKVWSISEVHVWRLIKDIAPNLYLHFFRFNRITKFCENPKLSIADICSWTGLTPQTIGKYLERSGRFIKRVAVTLKEEA
;
A
#
# COMPACT_ATOMS: atom_id res chain seq x y z
N MET A 1 1.18 -9.94 33.37
CA MET A 1 0.32 -10.06 32.16
C MET A 1 1.17 -10.26 30.92
N LYS A 2 1.04 -11.38 30.21
CA LYS A 2 1.74 -11.61 28.94
C LYS A 2 1.23 -10.62 27.89
N ARG A 3 2.07 -9.68 27.45
CA ARG A 3 1.81 -8.81 26.29
C ARG A 3 1.91 -9.66 25.01
N GLY A 4 0.85 -10.42 24.70
CA GLY A 4 0.69 -11.11 23.41
C GLY A 4 -0.27 -10.33 22.50
N ASN A 5 -0.01 -10.34 21.19
CA ASN A 5 -0.96 -9.81 20.20
C ASN A 5 -2.25 -10.64 20.27
N PRO A 6 -3.41 -10.06 20.64
CA PRO A 6 -4.68 -10.79 20.75
C PRO A 6 -5.21 -11.28 19.39
N TYR A 7 -4.62 -10.80 18.29
CA TYR A 7 -4.92 -11.22 16.93
C TYR A 7 -3.67 -11.84 16.29
N PRO A 8 -3.32 -13.10 16.62
CA PRO A 8 -2.21 -13.79 15.97
C PRO A 8 -2.42 -13.77 14.46
N HIS A 9 -1.51 -13.10 13.76
CA HIS A 9 -1.61 -12.98 12.31
C HIS A 9 -1.44 -14.37 11.68
N ARG A 10 -2.42 -14.82 10.87
CA ARG A 10 -2.28 -16.04 10.05
C ARG A 10 -1.09 -15.96 9.07
N TYR A 11 -0.60 -14.75 8.78
CA TYR A 11 0.56 -14.52 7.93
C TYR A 11 1.86 -14.57 8.75
N LYS A 12 2.27 -15.77 9.14
CA LYS A 12 3.67 -16.04 9.53
C LYS A 12 4.49 -15.72 8.26
N HIS A 13 5.27 -14.64 8.25
CA HIS A 13 6.15 -14.17 7.15
C HIS A 13 5.61 -13.17 6.10
N GLY A 14 4.38 -12.65 6.25
CA GLY A 14 3.97 -11.40 5.57
C GLY A 14 4.09 -11.39 4.04
N LYS A 15 3.76 -12.48 3.36
CA LYS A 15 3.67 -12.54 1.90
C LYS A 15 2.41 -13.33 1.56
N ILE A 16 1.59 -12.81 0.66
CA ILE A 16 0.38 -13.48 0.19
C ILE A 16 0.74 -14.37 -1.00
N GLU A 17 0.06 -15.50 -1.14
CA GLU A 17 0.25 -16.45 -2.26
C GLU A 17 -0.59 -16.06 -3.47
N GLU A 18 -1.81 -15.57 -3.23
CA GLU A 18 -2.71 -15.09 -4.27
C GLU A 18 -3.13 -13.64 -4.01
N ALA A 19 -3.19 -12.86 -5.09
CA ALA A 19 -3.64 -11.49 -5.03
C ALA A 19 -5.16 -11.40 -4.87
N THR A 20 -5.61 -10.58 -3.93
CA THR A 20 -7.02 -10.19 -3.79
C THR A 20 -7.46 -9.34 -4.97
N ASP A 21 -8.51 -9.80 -5.63
CA ASP A 21 -9.12 -9.17 -6.80
C ASP A 21 -9.85 -7.86 -6.45
N LEU A 22 -10.49 -7.26 -7.45
CA LEU A 22 -11.29 -6.05 -7.26
C LEU A 22 -12.60 -6.37 -6.56
N GLN A 23 -13.24 -7.50 -6.86
CA GLN A 23 -14.53 -7.88 -6.29
C GLN A 23 -14.48 -8.01 -4.77
N THR A 24 -13.47 -8.70 -4.24
CA THR A 24 -13.24 -8.84 -2.80
C THR A 24 -12.95 -7.49 -2.15
N PHE A 25 -12.21 -6.61 -2.84
CA PHE A 25 -11.99 -5.25 -2.36
C PHE A 25 -13.29 -4.44 -2.34
N SER A 26 -14.14 -4.55 -3.37
CA SER A 26 -15.45 -3.90 -3.42
C SER A 26 -16.37 -4.39 -2.29
N GLN A 27 -16.34 -5.67 -1.95
CA GLN A 27 -17.06 -6.21 -0.79
C GLN A 27 -16.58 -5.58 0.53
N LEU A 28 -15.27 -5.38 0.70
CA LEU A 28 -14.71 -4.67 1.85
C LEU A 28 -15.21 -3.21 1.89
N MET A 29 -15.18 -2.52 0.75
CA MET A 29 -15.66 -1.14 0.63
C MET A 29 -17.15 -1.02 0.96
N ASN A 30 -17.98 -1.99 0.56
CA ASN A 30 -19.42 -2.01 0.82
C ASN A 30 -19.81 -2.25 2.29
N LYS A 31 -18.91 -2.84 3.09
CA LYS A 31 -19.11 -3.00 4.54
C LYS A 31 -19.01 -1.67 5.29
N ILE A 32 -18.36 -0.67 4.72
CA ILE A 32 -18.12 0.64 5.35
C ILE A 32 -19.34 1.52 5.10
N LYS A 33 -20.28 1.48 6.04
CA LYS A 33 -21.56 2.21 5.99
C LYS A 33 -21.66 3.36 7.01
N LYS A 34 -20.74 3.41 7.98
CA LYS A 34 -20.76 4.36 9.09
C LYS A 34 -19.37 4.97 9.29
N SER A 35 -19.34 6.16 9.88
CA SER A 35 -18.10 6.80 10.34
C SER A 35 -17.42 5.97 11.42
N TRP A 36 -16.13 6.21 11.61
CA TRP A 36 -15.33 5.63 12.67
C TRP A 36 -14.69 6.75 13.49
N GLY A 37 -15.20 6.99 14.70
CA GLY A 37 -14.82 8.17 15.49
C GLY A 37 -15.11 9.47 14.73
N SER A 38 -14.10 10.32 14.57
CA SER A 38 -14.18 11.57 13.81
C SER A 38 -13.97 11.42 12.30
N PHE A 39 -13.74 10.20 11.80
CA PHE A 39 -13.47 9.95 10.38
C PHE A 39 -14.74 9.50 9.67
N ASP A 40 -15.20 10.28 8.69
CA ASP A 40 -16.38 9.94 7.90
C ASP A 40 -16.13 8.80 6.89
N VAL A 41 -17.21 8.36 6.26
CA VAL A 41 -17.19 7.23 5.31
C VAL A 41 -16.27 7.52 4.12
N LEU A 42 -16.28 8.75 3.59
CA LEU A 42 -15.43 9.15 2.47
C LEU A 42 -13.95 9.07 2.84
N PHE A 43 -13.58 9.55 4.03
CA PHE A 43 -12.21 9.47 4.55
C PHE A 43 -11.71 8.03 4.58
N ILE A 44 -12.51 7.13 5.15
CA ILE A 44 -12.14 5.73 5.33
C ILE A 44 -12.02 5.04 3.96
N LYS A 45 -13.01 5.21 3.09
CA LYS A 45 -13.04 4.57 1.77
C LYS A 45 -11.92 5.08 0.86
N SER A 46 -11.69 6.39 0.80
CA SER A 46 -10.60 6.98 0.01
C SER A 46 -9.22 6.49 0.47
N LEU A 47 -9.00 6.38 1.79
CA LEU A 47 -7.76 5.86 2.34
C LEU A 47 -7.51 4.40 1.92
N LEU A 48 -8.54 3.56 1.99
CA LEU A 48 -8.46 2.17 1.55
C LEU A 48 -8.23 2.05 0.05
N ALA A 49 -8.94 2.85 -0.76
CA ALA A 49 -8.77 2.90 -2.21
C ALA A 49 -7.33 3.29 -2.58
N LEU A 50 -6.76 4.29 -1.90
CA LEU A 50 -5.36 4.67 -2.10
C LEU A 50 -4.42 3.51 -1.78
N PHE A 51 -4.57 2.84 -0.63
CA PHE A 51 -3.72 1.70 -0.30
C PHE A 51 -3.85 0.57 -1.32
N TYR A 52 -5.07 0.26 -1.77
CA TYR A 52 -5.33 -0.78 -2.74
C TYR A 52 -4.65 -0.51 -4.08
N TRP A 53 -4.77 0.70 -4.63
CA TRP A 53 -4.20 1.06 -5.92
C TRP A 53 -2.69 1.25 -5.89
N THR A 54 -2.18 1.88 -4.83
CA THR A 54 -0.76 2.26 -4.77
C THR A 54 0.13 1.22 -4.11
N GLY A 55 -0.38 0.46 -3.13
CA GLY A 55 0.47 -0.39 -2.29
C GLY A 55 1.50 0.40 -1.45
N LEU A 56 1.27 1.70 -1.23
CA LEU A 56 2.11 2.51 -0.34
C LEU A 56 2.07 1.96 1.09
N ARG A 57 3.14 2.19 1.84
CA ARG A 57 3.18 1.87 3.27
C ARG A 57 2.31 2.86 4.03
N LYS A 58 1.72 2.42 5.14
CA LYS A 58 0.93 3.29 6.01
C LYS A 58 1.65 4.60 6.38
N SER A 59 2.93 4.53 6.72
CA SER A 59 3.73 5.70 7.11
C SER A 59 4.11 6.61 5.94
N GLU A 60 4.07 6.11 4.70
CA GLU A 60 4.23 6.94 3.50
C GLU A 60 2.96 7.79 3.28
N VAL A 61 1.79 7.27 3.66
CA VAL A 61 0.49 7.93 3.47
C VAL A 61 0.12 8.85 4.62
N VAL A 62 0.13 8.36 5.86
CA VAL A 62 -0.42 9.10 7.02
C VAL A 62 0.65 9.80 7.87
N GLY A 63 1.92 9.53 7.53
CA GLY A 63 3.08 9.98 8.26
C GLY A 63 3.51 9.03 9.37
N ALA A 64 4.61 9.36 10.02
CA ALA A 64 5.15 8.66 11.17
C ALA A 64 5.90 9.64 12.06
N ILE A 65 5.76 9.48 13.38
CA ILE A 65 6.55 10.25 14.34
C ILE A 65 7.93 9.60 14.54
N SER A 66 8.91 10.43 14.92
CA SER A 66 10.21 9.93 15.35
C SER A 66 10.04 9.03 16.58
N HIS A 67 10.67 7.87 16.54
CA HIS A 67 10.74 6.97 17.68
C HIS A 67 12.10 6.28 17.72
N ARG A 68 12.50 5.89 18.93
CA ARG A 68 13.75 5.22 19.22
C ARG A 68 13.60 3.71 19.08
N TYR A 69 14.58 3.05 18.47
CA TYR A 69 14.64 1.59 18.35
C TYR A 69 16.07 1.08 18.55
N TRP A 70 16.20 -0.13 19.08
CA TRP A 70 17.49 -0.77 19.31
C TRP A 70 17.93 -1.60 18.11
N THR A 71 19.21 -1.52 17.76
CA THR A 71 19.84 -2.36 16.74
C THR A 71 21.02 -3.12 17.33
N LYS A 72 21.13 -4.41 17.02
CA LYS A 72 22.24 -5.26 17.56
C LYS A 72 23.63 -4.71 17.24
N LYS A 73 23.80 -4.06 16.08
CA LYS A 73 25.10 -3.58 15.58
C LYS A 73 25.48 -2.16 16.00
N HIS A 74 24.50 -1.30 16.29
CA HIS A 74 24.75 0.14 16.43
C HIS A 74 23.99 0.76 17.61
N GLY A 75 23.43 -0.05 18.50
CA GLY A 75 22.68 0.42 19.66
C GLY A 75 21.39 1.17 19.30
N TRP A 76 21.05 2.18 20.11
CA TRP A 76 19.84 2.99 19.95
C TRP A 76 19.93 3.90 18.72
N LYS A 77 18.90 3.87 17.87
CA LYS A 77 18.72 4.75 16.72
C LYS A 77 17.37 5.45 16.79
N TRP A 78 17.29 6.64 16.19
CA TRP A 78 16.06 7.39 16.01
C TRP A 78 15.60 7.28 14.56
N THR A 79 14.29 7.17 14.36
CA THR A 79 13.69 7.26 13.03
C THR A 79 13.41 8.71 12.67
N GLN A 80 13.63 9.09 11.41
CA GLN A 80 13.21 10.41 10.95
C GLN A 80 11.67 10.47 10.82
N PRO A 81 11.05 11.58 11.26
CA PRO A 81 9.62 11.78 11.10
C PRO A 81 9.26 11.91 9.62
N VAL A 82 8.02 11.57 9.30
CA VAL A 82 7.46 11.66 7.95
C VAL A 82 6.12 12.35 8.07
N LYS A 83 5.90 13.37 7.23
CA LYS A 83 4.65 14.13 7.26
C LYS A 83 3.46 13.28 6.81
N GLY A 84 3.66 12.40 5.83
CA GLY A 84 2.58 11.73 5.11
C GLY A 84 2.32 12.47 3.79
N ILE A 85 1.24 12.12 3.10
CA ILE A 85 0.84 12.77 1.85
C ILE A 85 0.10 14.06 2.18
N MET A 86 0.67 15.18 1.75
CA MET A 86 0.08 16.51 1.86
C MET A 86 -0.84 16.80 0.68
N LYS A 87 -1.69 17.82 0.83
CA LYS A 87 -2.55 18.33 -0.25
C LYS A 87 -1.77 18.61 -1.53
N GLU A 88 -0.58 19.20 -1.41
CA GLU A 88 0.30 19.64 -2.49
C GLU A 88 1.08 18.48 -3.15
N ASP A 89 1.13 17.32 -2.50
CA ASP A 89 1.78 16.13 -3.06
C ASP A 89 0.91 15.45 -4.13
N ILE A 90 -0.30 15.97 -4.37
CA ILE A 90 -1.28 15.39 -5.28
C ILE A 90 -1.72 16.43 -6.31
N TRP A 91 -1.82 16.00 -7.57
CA TRP A 91 -2.37 16.82 -8.65
C TRP A 91 -3.02 15.94 -9.73
N ILE A 92 -3.81 16.57 -10.60
CA ILE A 92 -4.41 15.92 -11.78
C ILE A 92 -3.82 16.55 -13.03
N LYS A 93 -3.44 15.72 -14.01
CA LYS A 93 -3.03 16.17 -15.34
C LYS A 93 -3.66 15.24 -16.39
N GLY A 94 -4.55 15.78 -17.21
CA GLY A 94 -5.31 14.99 -18.19
C GLY A 94 -6.15 13.92 -17.51
N ARG A 95 -5.98 12.66 -17.93
CA ARG A 95 -6.73 11.49 -17.41
C ARG A 95 -6.07 10.81 -16.20
N PHE A 96 -5.04 11.44 -15.62
CA PHE A 96 -4.24 10.82 -14.58
C PHE A 96 -4.20 11.65 -13.30
N PHE A 97 -4.27 10.93 -12.19
CA PHE A 97 -4.07 11.38 -10.82
C PHE A 97 -2.64 11.04 -10.39
N TYR A 98 -1.91 12.06 -9.93
CA TYR A 98 -0.52 11.94 -9.54
C TYR A 98 -0.39 12.03 -8.02
N VAL A 99 0.42 11.15 -7.44
CA VAL A 99 0.71 11.13 -6.00
C VAL A 99 2.21 11.06 -5.78
N LYS A 100 2.79 12.13 -5.26
CA LYS A 100 4.17 12.17 -4.78
C LYS A 100 4.24 11.55 -3.40
N ALA A 101 4.91 10.40 -3.27
CA ALA A 101 5.09 9.72 -2.00
C ALA A 101 6.55 9.30 -1.83
N ILE A 102 7.18 9.75 -0.74
CA ILE A 102 8.59 9.45 -0.45
C ILE A 102 8.70 7.99 0.03
N ALA A 103 9.53 7.19 -0.65
CA ALA A 103 9.73 5.80 -0.29
C ALA A 103 10.50 5.63 1.04
N ARG A 104 10.09 4.64 1.85
CA ARG A 104 10.73 4.33 3.14
C ARG A 104 11.71 3.15 3.06
N LYS A 105 12.53 3.01 4.10
CA LYS A 105 13.47 1.89 4.33
C LYS A 105 14.46 1.68 3.18
N HIS A 106 15.19 2.73 2.82
CA HIS A 106 16.16 2.72 1.71
C HIS A 106 15.55 2.53 0.31
N GLY A 107 14.21 2.54 0.21
CA GLY A 107 13.54 2.63 -1.07
C GLY A 107 13.83 3.96 -1.76
N LYS A 108 13.95 3.93 -3.09
CA LYS A 108 14.03 5.13 -3.92
C LYS A 108 12.79 5.19 -4.81
N ARG A 109 12.19 6.37 -4.89
CA ARG A 109 11.09 6.68 -5.81
C ARG A 109 11.28 8.11 -6.30
N GLU A 110 11.77 8.23 -7.53
CA GLU A 110 12.06 9.53 -8.16
C GLU A 110 10.80 10.16 -8.77
N ALA A 111 9.93 9.32 -9.35
CA ALA A 111 8.71 9.77 -10.01
C ALA A 111 7.47 9.62 -9.10
N PRO A 112 6.45 10.49 -9.24
CA PRO A 112 5.16 10.30 -8.60
C PRO A 112 4.48 9.01 -9.09
N LEU A 113 3.60 8.46 -8.27
CA LEU A 113 2.71 7.39 -8.71
C LEU A 113 1.63 8.01 -9.61
N ILE A 114 1.36 7.36 -10.74
CA ILE A 114 0.41 7.82 -11.75
C ILE A 114 -0.75 6.83 -11.79
N ILE A 115 -1.95 7.29 -11.49
CA ILE A 115 -3.16 6.46 -11.36
C ILE A 115 -4.19 6.97 -12.37
N PRO A 116 -4.69 6.11 -13.29
CA PRO A 116 -5.80 6.50 -14.16
C PRO A 116 -7.07 6.86 -13.35
N LEU A 117 -7.75 7.93 -13.77
CA LEU A 117 -8.93 8.46 -13.07
C LEU A 117 -10.18 7.57 -13.21
N ASP A 118 -10.23 6.74 -14.24
CA ASP A 118 -11.32 5.81 -14.54
C ASP A 118 -11.25 4.51 -13.72
N LEU A 119 -10.21 4.33 -12.91
CA LEU A 119 -10.12 3.17 -12.02
C LEU A 119 -11.18 3.25 -10.90
N PRO A 120 -11.79 2.12 -10.53
CA PRO A 120 -12.79 2.07 -9.46
C PRO A 120 -12.31 2.69 -8.15
N TYR A 121 -13.16 3.53 -7.54
CA TYR A 121 -12.91 4.21 -6.27
C TYR A 121 -11.82 5.30 -6.30
N VAL A 122 -11.21 5.61 -7.44
CA VAL A 122 -10.26 6.73 -7.55
C VAL A 122 -10.97 8.08 -7.42
N ASP A 123 -12.22 8.16 -7.85
CA ASP A 123 -13.12 9.28 -7.59
C ASP A 123 -13.20 9.66 -6.10
N LEU A 124 -13.27 8.66 -5.21
CA LEU A 124 -13.27 8.88 -3.76
C LEU A 124 -11.95 9.47 -3.25
N ILE A 125 -10.82 9.06 -3.84
CA ILE A 125 -9.50 9.62 -3.51
C ILE A 125 -9.44 11.08 -3.93
N VAL A 126 -9.91 11.39 -5.15
CA VAL A 126 -9.96 12.74 -5.69
C VAL A 126 -10.86 13.64 -4.87
N GLU A 127 -12.04 13.16 -4.45
CA GLU A 127 -12.98 13.91 -3.61
C GLU A 127 -12.38 14.21 -2.24
N GLN A 128 -11.77 13.20 -1.59
CA GLN A 128 -11.04 13.40 -0.33
C GLN A 128 -9.90 14.41 -0.47
N TRP A 129 -9.11 14.32 -1.56
CA TRP A 129 -8.04 15.28 -1.80
C TRP A 129 -8.60 16.69 -1.99
N ARG A 130 -9.65 16.87 -2.80
CA ARG A 130 -10.26 18.18 -3.08
C ARG A 130 -10.75 18.90 -1.83
N ARG A 131 -11.39 18.18 -0.90
CA ARG A 131 -11.88 18.76 0.37
C ARG A 131 -10.80 19.07 1.40
N THR A 132 -9.59 18.54 1.24
CA THR A 132 -8.49 18.81 2.17
C THR A 132 -7.98 20.25 1.98
N PRO A 133 -7.85 21.04 3.06
CA PRO A 133 -7.25 22.37 3.00
C PRO A 133 -5.79 22.35 2.55
N GLU A 134 -5.32 23.47 1.99
CA GLU A 134 -3.90 23.65 1.69
C GLU A 134 -3.04 23.49 2.96
N LYS A 135 -1.84 22.95 2.78
CA LYS A 135 -0.85 22.66 3.83
C LYS A 135 -1.27 21.61 4.85
N GLU A 136 -2.37 20.92 4.62
CA GLU A 136 -2.83 19.81 5.45
C GLU A 136 -2.56 18.43 4.82
N LYS A 137 -2.56 17.41 5.68
CA LYS A 137 -2.46 16.01 5.25
C LYS A 137 -3.80 15.57 4.67
N VAL A 138 -3.77 14.93 3.50
CA VAL A 138 -4.99 14.40 2.87
C VAL A 138 -5.68 13.36 3.75
N TRP A 139 -4.88 12.53 4.43
CA TRP A 139 -5.37 11.59 5.44
C TRP A 139 -4.74 11.88 6.81
N SER A 140 -5.30 12.85 7.51
CA SER A 140 -4.85 13.26 8.84
C SER A 140 -5.29 12.28 9.95
N ILE A 141 -4.66 11.11 9.98
CA ILE A 141 -4.90 10.06 10.97
C ILE A 141 -3.57 9.51 11.49
N SER A 142 -3.51 9.07 12.76
CA SER A 142 -2.27 8.49 13.33
C SER A 142 -2.06 7.04 12.88
N GLU A 143 -0.81 6.56 12.84
CA GLU A 143 -0.54 5.16 12.46
C GLU A 143 -1.27 4.13 13.33
N VAL A 144 -1.47 4.45 14.61
CA VAL A 144 -2.20 3.61 15.57
C VAL A 144 -3.69 3.60 15.24
N HIS A 145 -4.28 4.76 14.93
CA HIS A 145 -5.69 4.85 14.57
C HIS A 145 -5.98 4.17 13.23
N VAL A 146 -5.11 4.30 12.21
CA VAL A 146 -5.27 3.53 10.96
C VAL A 146 -5.25 2.04 11.25
N TRP A 147 -4.34 1.56 12.11
CA TRP A 147 -4.29 0.14 12.45
C TRP A 147 -5.59 -0.33 13.13
N ARG A 148 -6.12 0.44 14.08
CA ARG A 148 -7.40 0.12 14.76
C ARG A 148 -8.58 0.14 13.79
N LEU A 149 -8.71 1.20 12.99
CA LEU A 149 -9.72 1.33 11.94
C LEU A 149 -9.76 0.08 11.03
N ILE A 150 -8.59 -0.36 10.57
CA ILE A 150 -8.49 -1.53 9.69
C ILE A 150 -8.88 -2.82 10.43
N LYS A 151 -8.52 -2.95 11.70
CA LYS A 151 -8.88 -4.11 12.52
C LYS A 151 -10.37 -4.17 12.81
N ASP A 152 -11.03 -3.03 12.96
CA ASP A 152 -12.48 -2.98 13.17
C ASP A 152 -13.24 -3.32 11.89
N ILE A 153 -12.78 -2.83 10.73
CA ILE A 153 -13.41 -3.13 9.42
C ILE A 153 -13.16 -4.58 9.00
N ALA A 154 -11.93 -5.06 9.19
CA ALA A 154 -11.49 -6.38 8.78
C ALA A 154 -10.43 -6.94 9.76
N PRO A 155 -10.86 -7.64 10.82
CA PRO A 155 -9.97 -8.14 11.87
C PRO A 155 -8.79 -8.97 11.37
N ASN A 156 -8.99 -9.68 10.26
CA ASN A 156 -7.99 -10.55 9.64
C ASN A 156 -7.00 -9.82 8.71
N LEU A 157 -7.28 -8.56 8.35
CA LEU A 157 -6.42 -7.76 7.49
C LEU A 157 -5.44 -6.90 8.31
N TYR A 158 -4.30 -6.59 7.71
CA TYR A 158 -3.32 -5.62 8.21
C TYR A 158 -2.90 -4.75 7.04
N LEU A 159 -2.62 -3.45 7.24
CA LEU A 159 -2.33 -2.49 6.16
C LEU A 159 -1.28 -2.95 5.13
N HIS A 160 -0.23 -3.66 5.54
CA HIS A 160 0.75 -4.16 4.57
C HIS A 160 0.18 -5.20 3.61
N PHE A 161 -0.98 -5.78 3.90
CA PHE A 161 -1.72 -6.62 2.98
C PHE A 161 -1.92 -5.94 1.62
N PHE A 162 -2.38 -4.68 1.59
CA PHE A 162 -2.58 -3.97 0.31
C PHE A 162 -1.28 -3.79 -0.47
N ARG A 163 -0.17 -3.54 0.25
CA ARG A 163 1.15 -3.49 -0.35
C ARG A 163 1.57 -4.83 -0.96
N PHE A 164 1.41 -5.92 -0.21
CA PHE A 164 1.73 -7.25 -0.72
C PHE A 164 0.81 -7.64 -1.87
N ASN A 165 -0.46 -7.25 -1.81
CA ASN A 165 -1.43 -7.44 -2.88
C ASN A 165 -0.97 -6.78 -4.17
N ARG A 166 -0.62 -5.50 -4.11
CA ARG A 166 -0.15 -4.75 -5.28
C ARG A 166 1.14 -5.33 -5.86
N ILE A 167 2.11 -5.68 -5.01
CA ILE A 167 3.37 -6.28 -5.45
C ILE A 167 3.12 -7.63 -6.13
N THR A 168 2.25 -8.47 -5.57
CA THR A 168 1.92 -9.79 -6.11
C THR A 168 1.26 -9.66 -7.48
N LYS A 169 0.24 -8.79 -7.61
CA LYS A 169 -0.40 -8.49 -8.91
C LYS A 169 0.59 -8.04 -9.98
N PHE A 170 1.55 -7.20 -9.59
CA PHE A 170 2.58 -6.76 -10.53
C PHE A 170 3.56 -7.87 -10.91
N CYS A 171 3.93 -8.72 -9.95
CA CYS A 171 4.81 -9.85 -10.23
C CYS A 171 4.14 -10.89 -11.14
N GLU A 172 2.83 -11.11 -11.00
CA GLU A 172 2.04 -11.99 -11.86
C GLU A 172 1.85 -11.45 -13.28
N ASN A 173 1.94 -10.12 -13.48
CA ASN A 173 1.73 -9.51 -14.80
C ASN A 173 2.99 -9.66 -15.69
N PRO A 174 2.94 -10.44 -16.78
CA PRO A 174 4.09 -10.68 -17.64
C PRO A 174 4.59 -9.44 -18.39
N LYS A 175 3.77 -8.39 -18.49
CA LYS A 175 4.10 -7.13 -19.20
C LYS A 175 4.94 -6.16 -18.37
N LEU A 176 5.01 -6.36 -17.04
CA LEU A 176 5.78 -5.48 -16.17
C LEU A 176 7.19 -6.03 -15.96
N SER A 177 8.19 -5.18 -16.15
CA SER A 177 9.59 -5.48 -15.86
C SER A 177 9.89 -5.31 -14.36
N ILE A 178 11.03 -5.84 -13.89
CA ILE A 178 11.50 -5.59 -12.52
C ILE A 178 11.66 -4.07 -12.27
N ALA A 179 12.16 -3.33 -13.27
CA ALA A 179 12.38 -1.89 -13.15
C ALA A 179 11.07 -1.12 -12.94
N ASP A 180 9.99 -1.49 -13.64
CA ASP A 180 8.66 -0.87 -13.45
C ASP A 180 8.15 -1.08 -12.03
N ILE A 181 8.26 -2.32 -11.54
CA ILE A 181 7.81 -2.70 -10.20
C ILE A 181 8.65 -2.00 -9.12
N CYS A 182 9.97 -1.93 -9.31
CA CYS A 182 10.88 -1.20 -8.42
C CYS A 182 10.51 0.28 -8.36
N SER A 183 10.30 0.92 -9.53
CA SER A 183 9.95 2.34 -9.63
C SER A 183 8.62 2.65 -8.93
N TRP A 184 7.61 1.79 -9.10
CA TRP A 184 6.33 1.95 -8.41
C TRP A 184 6.45 1.72 -6.90
N THR A 185 7.03 0.59 -6.50
CA THR A 185 6.97 0.12 -5.10
C THR A 185 8.03 0.76 -4.21
N GLY A 186 9.09 1.33 -4.80
CA GLY A 186 10.29 1.77 -4.09
C GLY A 186 11.04 0.61 -3.44
N LEU A 187 10.98 -0.60 -4.01
CA LEU A 187 11.73 -1.78 -3.52
C LEU A 187 12.95 -2.04 -4.38
N THR A 188 13.94 -2.73 -3.80
CA THR A 188 15.14 -3.14 -4.53
C THR A 188 14.84 -4.31 -5.49
N PRO A 189 15.59 -4.44 -6.59
CA PRO A 189 15.45 -5.56 -7.52
C PRO A 189 15.54 -6.93 -6.82
N GLN A 190 16.45 -7.08 -5.84
CA GLN A 190 16.60 -8.32 -5.07
C GLN A 190 15.34 -8.65 -4.26
N THR A 191 14.64 -7.63 -3.77
CA THR A 191 13.38 -7.84 -3.05
C THR A 191 12.29 -8.30 -4.02
N ILE A 192 12.19 -7.65 -5.19
CA ILE A 192 11.20 -7.99 -6.23
C ILE A 192 11.46 -9.37 -6.83
N GLY A 193 12.71 -9.76 -7.05
CA GLY A 193 13.07 -11.11 -7.52
C GLY A 193 12.48 -12.21 -6.63
N LYS A 194 12.57 -12.05 -5.30
CA LYS A 194 11.96 -12.97 -4.32
C LYS A 194 10.42 -13.03 -4.38
N TYR A 195 9.76 -11.99 -4.89
CA TYR A 195 8.30 -12.02 -5.14
C TYR A 195 7.98 -12.67 -6.48
N LEU A 196 8.78 -12.41 -7.52
CA LEU A 196 8.62 -13.03 -8.83
C LEU A 196 8.77 -14.56 -8.77
N GLU A 197 9.80 -15.06 -8.09
CA GLU A 197 9.99 -16.49 -7.85
C GLU A 197 8.75 -17.13 -7.21
N ARG A 198 8.21 -16.49 -6.18
CA ARG A 198 7.03 -16.98 -5.44
C ARG A 198 5.74 -16.92 -6.25
N SER A 199 5.57 -15.91 -7.10
CA SER A 199 4.40 -15.81 -7.98
C SER A 199 4.34 -16.92 -9.05
N GLY A 200 5.43 -17.70 -9.18
CA GLY A 200 5.55 -18.74 -10.19
C GLY A 200 5.64 -18.21 -11.61
N ARG A 201 5.85 -16.89 -11.82
CA ARG A 201 5.89 -16.28 -13.16
C ARG A 201 6.92 -16.95 -14.07
N PHE A 202 8.12 -17.20 -13.56
CA PHE A 202 9.17 -17.86 -14.35
C PHE A 202 8.81 -19.31 -14.67
N ILE A 203 8.28 -20.06 -13.69
CA ILE A 203 7.83 -21.45 -13.89
C ILE A 203 6.69 -21.52 -14.91
N LYS A 204 5.70 -20.62 -14.82
CA LYS A 204 4.59 -20.52 -15.79
C LYS A 204 5.09 -20.21 -17.20
N ARG A 205 6.08 -19.32 -17.33
CA ARG A 205 6.69 -19.00 -18.63
C ARG A 205 7.40 -20.20 -19.24
N VAL A 206 8.24 -20.89 -18.45
CA VAL A 206 8.92 -22.11 -18.90
C VAL A 206 7.91 -23.17 -19.33
N ALA A 207 6.82 -23.36 -18.57
CA ALA A 207 5.76 -24.30 -18.92
C ALA A 207 5.05 -23.98 -20.25
N VAL A 208 4.91 -22.70 -20.61
CA VAL A 208 4.37 -22.30 -21.92
C VAL A 208 5.37 -22.61 -23.02
N THR A 209 6.65 -22.25 -22.83
CA THR A 209 7.71 -22.54 -23.81
C THR A 209 7.85 -24.04 -24.07
N LEU A 210 7.75 -24.89 -23.04
CA LEU A 210 7.76 -26.34 -23.22
C LEU A 210 6.59 -26.87 -24.07
N LYS A 211 5.45 -26.16 -24.12
CA LYS A 211 4.34 -26.53 -25.02
C LYS A 211 4.57 -26.09 -26.46
N GLU A 212 5.38 -25.06 -26.69
CA GLU A 212 5.74 -24.58 -28.01
C GLU A 212 6.81 -25.47 -28.67
N GLU A 213 7.55 -26.24 -27.87
CA GLU A 213 8.56 -27.22 -28.31
C GLU A 213 7.96 -28.60 -28.71
N ALA A 214 6.70 -28.86 -28.38
CA ALA A 214 5.99 -30.13 -28.63
C ALA A 214 5.10 -30.04 -29.88
#